data_AF-A0A9W4GA61-F1
#
_entry.id   AF-A0A9W4GA61-F1
#
_cell.length_a   1.000
_cell.length_b   1.000
_cell.length_c   1.000
_cell.angle_alpha   90.00
_cell.angle_beta   90.00
_cell.angle_gamma   90.00
#
_symmetry.space_group_name_H-M   'P 1'
#
loop_
_entity.id
_entity.type
_entity.pdbx_description
1 polymer ?
#
loop_
_entity_poly.entity_id
_entity_poly.type
_entity_poly.pdbx_seq_one_letter_code
_entity_poly.pdbx_strand_id
1 'polypeptide(L)'
;MLYLVQEYIEGQNLNQELSETGAFSEDKIIKLLENVLPILTFIHQQQVIHRDIKPENIIRRKSDHKFVLVDFGAAKAATRTALAVTGTVIGSAGYVAF
;
A
#
# COMPACT_ATOMS: atom_id res chain seq x y z
N MET A 1 -9.73 18.69 16.27
CA MET A 1 -9.90 17.63 15.25
C MET A 1 -8.88 17.87 14.16
N LEU A 2 -8.15 16.83 13.75
CA LEU A 2 -7.21 16.90 12.63
C LEU A 2 -7.95 16.40 11.39
N TYR A 3 -7.87 17.15 10.28
CA TYR A 3 -8.43 16.74 8.99
C TYR A 3 -7.30 16.71 7.97
N LEU A 4 -7.24 15.65 7.18
CA LEU A 4 -6.29 15.50 6.08
C LEU A 4 -7.05 15.56 4.76
N VAL A 5 -6.67 16.51 3.89
CA VAL A 5 -7.21 16.61 2.53
C VAL A 5 -6.24 15.91 1.58
N GLN A 6 -6.75 14.98 0.78
CA GLN A 6 -5.97 14.18 -0.16
C GLN A 6 -6.60 14.24 -1.56
N GLU A 7 -5.81 13.91 -2.58
CA GLU A 7 -6.30 13.73 -3.94
C GLU A 7 -7.33 12.58 -3.97
N TYR A 8 -8.46 12.82 -4.63
CA TYR A 8 -9.42 11.76 -4.91
C TYR A 8 -8.97 10.96 -6.14
N ILE A 9 -8.67 9.68 -5.94
CA ILE A 9 -8.28 8.77 -7.01
C ILE A 9 -9.53 8.04 -7.51
N GLU A 10 -10.03 8.44 -8.69
CA GLU A 10 -11.12 7.71 -9.35
C GLU A 10 -10.63 6.32 -9.79
N GLY A 11 -11.23 5.26 -9.26
CA GLY A 11 -10.80 3.89 -9.50
C GLY A 11 -11.41 2.88 -8.52
N GLN A 12 -10.95 1.65 -8.59
CA GLN A 12 -11.31 0.58 -7.65
C GLN A 12 -10.08 0.14 -6.88
N ASN A 13 -10.22 -0.18 -5.60
CA ASN A 13 -9.14 -0.82 -4.86
C ASN A 13 -9.07 -2.33 -5.17
N LEU A 14 -7.93 -2.95 -4.87
CA LEU A 14 -7.71 -4.36 -5.17
C LEU A 14 -8.67 -5.30 -4.41
N ASN A 15 -9.17 -4.91 -3.23
CA ASN A 15 -10.17 -5.70 -2.50
C ASN A 15 -11.50 -5.74 -3.29
N GLN A 16 -11.94 -4.59 -3.81
CA GLN A 16 -13.11 -4.52 -4.69
C GLN A 16 -12.91 -5.36 -5.95
N GLU A 17 -11.75 -5.25 -6.61
CA GLU A 17 -11.43 -6.04 -7.80
C GLU A 17 -11.43 -7.56 -7.49
N LEU A 18 -10.91 -7.96 -6.33
CA LEU A 18 -10.93 -9.35 -5.85
C LEU A 18 -12.35 -9.85 -5.56
N SER A 19 -13.19 -8.99 -4.99
CA SER A 19 -14.59 -9.31 -4.68
C SER A 19 -15.43 -9.49 -5.95
N GLU A 20 -15.13 -8.73 -7.00
CA GLU A 20 -15.85 -8.80 -8.28
C GLU A 20 -15.35 -9.93 -9.18
N THR A 21 -14.03 -10.16 -9.23
CA THR A 21 -13.41 -11.10 -10.19
C THR A 21 -13.03 -12.44 -9.59
N GLY A 22 -13.13 -12.58 -8.26
CA GLY A 22 -12.64 -13.73 -7.52
C GLY A 22 -11.11 -13.70 -7.36
N ALA A 23 -10.55 -14.81 -6.88
CA ALA A 23 -9.11 -14.92 -6.64
C ALA A 23 -8.29 -14.64 -7.91
N PHE A 24 -7.23 -13.86 -7.77
CA PHE A 24 -6.29 -13.63 -8.86
C PHE A 24 -5.53 -14.89 -9.23
N SER A 25 -5.33 -15.12 -10.53
CA SER A 25 -4.39 -16.11 -11.02
C SER A 25 -2.95 -15.69 -10.70
N GLU A 26 -2.04 -16.65 -10.68
CA GLU A 26 -0.62 -16.40 -10.45
C GLU A 26 -0.05 -15.35 -11.41
N ASP A 27 -0.35 -15.43 -12.71
CA ASP A 27 0.06 -14.44 -13.71
C ASP A 27 -0.43 -13.02 -13.39
N LYS A 28 -1.68 -12.88 -12.90
CA LYS A 28 -2.21 -11.58 -12.47
C LYS A 28 -1.49 -11.06 -11.23
N ILE A 29 -1.17 -11.94 -10.27
CA ILE A 29 -0.44 -11.57 -9.05
C ILE A 29 0.97 -11.10 -9.40
N ILE A 30 1.68 -11.82 -10.28
CA ILE A 30 3.02 -11.43 -10.73
C ILE A 30 2.99 -10.04 -11.37
N LYS A 31 2.09 -9.81 -12.32
CA LYS A 31 1.92 -8.49 -12.97
C LYS A 31 1.57 -7.39 -11.96
N LEU A 32 0.72 -7.70 -10.98
CA LEU A 32 0.37 -6.77 -9.92
C LEU A 32 1.60 -6.38 -9.08
N LEU A 33 2.39 -7.37 -8.66
CA LEU A 33 3.62 -7.14 -7.91
C LEU A 33 4.65 -6.35 -8.72
N GLU A 34 4.81 -6.65 -10.01
CA GLU A 34 5.70 -5.89 -10.91
C GLU A 34 5.34 -4.41 -11.00
N ASN A 35 4.06 -4.06 -10.86
CA ASN A 35 3.62 -2.67 -10.87
C ASN A 35 3.68 -2.00 -9.47
N VAL A 36 3.43 -2.76 -8.39
CA VAL A 36 3.39 -2.22 -7.02
C VAL A 36 4.79 -2.10 -6.41
N LEU A 37 5.69 -3.05 -6.65
CA LEU A 37 7.04 -3.05 -6.08
C LEU A 37 7.86 -1.78 -6.41
N PRO A 38 7.83 -1.23 -7.64
CA PRO A 38 8.50 0.03 -7.94
C PRO A 38 8.00 1.21 -7.11
N ILE A 39 6.70 1.25 -6.79
CA ILE A 39 6.11 2.27 -5.91
C ILE A 39 6.68 2.15 -4.51
N LEU A 40 6.80 0.92 -4.00
CA LEU A 40 7.41 0.64 -2.70
C LEU A 40 8.91 1.01 -2.67
N THR A 41 9.65 0.68 -3.73
CA THR A 41 11.06 1.07 -3.88
C THR A 41 11.19 2.59 -3.81
N PHE A 42 10.33 3.33 -4.51
CA PHE A 42 10.36 4.79 -4.51
C PHE A 42 10.13 5.38 -3.11
N ILE A 43 9.10 4.95 -2.38
CA ILE A 43 8.84 5.49 -1.02
C ILE A 43 9.96 5.10 -0.04
N HIS A 44 10.54 3.91 -0.17
CA HIS A 44 11.65 3.48 0.68
C HIS A 44 12.92 4.29 0.41
N GLN A 45 13.18 4.69 -0.84
CA GLN A 45 14.27 5.63 -1.17
C GLN A 45 14.08 6.98 -0.49
N GLN A 46 12.83 7.42 -0.32
CA GLN A 46 12.48 8.63 0.44
C GLN A 46 12.47 8.42 1.97
N GLN A 47 12.99 7.28 2.46
CA GLN A 47 12.97 6.91 3.88
C GLN A 47 11.56 6.85 4.47
N VAL A 48 10.55 6.48 3.66
CA VAL A 48 9.17 6.30 4.11
C VAL A 48 8.80 4.83 4.03
N ILE A 49 8.38 4.25 5.15
CA ILE A 49 7.86 2.87 5.19
C ILE A 49 6.34 2.95 5.39
N HIS A 50 5.56 2.36 4.47
CA HIS A 50 4.09 2.43 4.49
C HIS A 50 3.44 1.69 5.68
N ARG A 51 3.94 0.48 5.99
CA ARG A 51 3.51 -0.40 7.09
C ARG A 51 2.09 -0.99 7.05
N ASP A 52 1.16 -0.44 6.27
CA ASP A 52 -0.18 -1.03 6.10
C ASP A 52 -0.47 -1.33 4.63
N ILE A 53 0.36 -2.19 4.02
CA ILE A 53 0.17 -2.61 2.63
C ILE A 53 -0.88 -3.73 2.62
N LYS A 54 -2.03 -3.46 2.00
CA LYS A 54 -3.16 -4.37 1.87
C LYS A 54 -4.00 -4.02 0.63
N PRO A 55 -4.83 -4.93 0.10
CA PRO A 55 -5.61 -4.68 -1.11
C PRO A 55 -6.51 -3.44 -1.06
N GLU A 56 -7.00 -3.05 0.12
CA GLU A 56 -7.84 -1.86 0.32
C GLU A 56 -7.07 -0.55 0.06
N ASN A 57 -5.76 -0.56 0.29
CA ASN A 57 -4.88 0.61 0.20
C ASN A 57 -4.19 0.76 -1.16
N ILE A 58 -4.54 -0.07 -2.14
CA ILE A 58 -3.99 -0.01 -3.49
C ILE A 58 -5.14 0.20 -4.46
N ILE A 59 -5.21 1.39 -5.06
CA ILE A 59 -6.27 1.78 -6.00
C ILE A 59 -5.75 1.64 -7.43
N ARG A 60 -6.47 0.91 -8.27
CA ARG A 60 -6.29 0.93 -9.72
C ARG A 60 -7.03 2.14 -10.28
N ARG A 61 -6.28 3.17 -10.66
CA ARG A 61 -6.84 4.41 -11.21
C ARG A 61 -7.49 4.15 -12.56
N LYS A 62 -8.70 4.67 -12.75
CA LYS A 62 -9.52 4.42 -13.95
C LYS A 62 -8.98 5.11 -15.21
N SER A 63 -8.30 6.25 -15.06
CA SER A 63 -7.83 7.05 -16.20
C SER A 63 -6.67 6.41 -16.97
N ASP A 64 -5.79 5.68 -16.29
CA ASP A 64 -4.58 5.10 -16.88
C ASP A 64 -4.25 3.68 -16.39
N HIS A 65 -5.14 3.06 -15.62
CA HIS A 65 -5.01 1.72 -15.06
C HIS A 65 -3.77 1.48 -14.18
N LYS A 66 -3.10 2.56 -13.74
CA LYS A 66 -1.95 2.47 -12.82
C LYS A 66 -2.41 2.24 -11.39
N PHE A 67 -1.59 1.53 -10.63
CA PHE A 67 -1.79 1.39 -9.19
C PHE A 67 -1.29 2.62 -8.45
N VAL A 68 -2.08 3.06 -7.48
CA VAL A 68 -1.79 4.16 -6.58
C VAL A 68 -1.89 3.62 -5.16
N LEU A 69 -0.79 3.77 -4.40
CA LEU A 69 -0.77 3.45 -2.99
C LEU A 69 -1.37 4.61 -2.20
N VAL A 70 -2.34 4.32 -1.34
CA VAL A 70 -3.06 5.31 -0.52
C VAL A 70 -2.98 4.91 0.97
N ASP A 71 -3.42 5.82 1.84
CA ASP A 71 -3.43 5.64 3.30
C ASP A 71 -2.05 5.43 3.95
N PHE A 72 -1.25 6.51 3.94
CA PHE A 72 0.00 6.60 4.67
C PHE A 72 -0.20 6.88 6.18
N GLY A 73 -1.39 6.66 6.75
CA GLY A 73 -1.69 6.97 8.15
C GLY A 73 -0.81 6.19 9.16
N ALA A 74 -0.38 4.99 8.79
CA ALA A 74 0.56 4.17 9.56
C ALA A 74 2.04 4.36 9.16
N ALA A 75 2.31 5.23 8.18
CA ALA A 75 3.64 5.37 7.62
C ALA A 75 4.61 5.98 8.62
N LYS A 76 5.85 5.50 8.61
CA LYS A 76 6.92 5.97 9.50
C LYS A 76 8.09 6.46 8.69
N ALA A 77 8.64 7.61 9.08
CA ALA A 77 9.96 8.03 8.62
C ALA A 77 11.01 7.06 9.17
N ALA A 78 11.78 6.43 8.29
CA ALA A 78 12.85 5.50 8.58
C ALA A 78 14.14 6.23 9.03
N THR A 79 14.03 7.18 9.95
CA THR A 79 15.21 7.80 10.56
C THR A 79 15.93 6.75 11.42
N ARG A 80 17.28 6.76 11.49
CA ARG A 80 18.06 5.74 12.25
C ARG A 80 17.58 5.50 13.69
N THR A 81 17.04 6.53 14.34
CA THR A 81 16.46 6.45 15.69
C THR A 81 15.11 5.72 15.73
N ALA A 82 14.31 5.79 14.66
CA ALA A 82 12.98 5.18 14.56
C ALA A 82 13.02 3.67 14.30
N LEU A 83 14.08 3.16 13.65
CA LEU A 83 14.32 1.73 13.42
C LEU A 83 14.71 0.97 14.69
N ALA A 84 15.22 1.65 15.72
CA ALA A 84 15.55 1.03 17.01
C ALA A 84 14.32 0.79 17.92
N VAL A 85 13.15 1.34 17.56
CA VAL A 85 11.88 1.25 18.32
C VAL A 85 10.91 0.28 17.62
N THR A 86 11.41 -0.72 16.92
CA THR A 86 10.66 -1.79 16.21
C THR A 86 10.13 -2.86 17.16
N GLY A 87 9.65 -2.47 18.35
CA GLY A 87 9.05 -3.39 19.33
C GLY A 87 7.52 -3.43 19.30
N THR A 88 6.85 -2.57 18.54
CA THR A 88 5.38 -2.50 18.50
C THR A 88 4.82 -2.85 17.14
N VAL A 89 4.12 -3.98 17.11
CA VAL A 89 3.30 -4.45 16.00
C VAL A 89 2.26 -3.38 15.68
N ILE A 90 2.43 -2.71 14.54
CA ILE A 90 1.41 -1.83 13.95
C ILE A 90 1.27 -2.33 12.51
N GLY A 91 0.10 -2.92 12.23
CA GLY A 91 -0.30 -3.47 10.94
C GLY A 91 -1.57 -4.31 11.10
N SER A 92 -2.35 -4.46 10.03
CA SER A 92 -3.58 -5.27 10.03
C SER A 92 -3.26 -6.76 10.20
N ALA A 93 -4.02 -7.47 11.04
CA ALA A 93 -3.82 -8.92 11.26
C ALA A 93 -3.96 -9.68 9.92
N GLY A 94 -2.86 -10.32 9.48
CA GLY A 94 -2.78 -11.06 8.21
C GLY A 94 -1.67 -10.60 7.26
N TYR A 95 -1.14 -9.38 7.42
CA TYR A 95 -0.12 -8.80 6.51
C TYR A 95 1.14 -8.29 7.23
N VAL A 96 1.28 -8.58 8.53
CA VAL A 96 2.45 -8.17 9.32
C VAL A 96 3.59 -9.17 9.11
N ALA A 97 4.77 -8.67 8.71
CA ALA A 97 6.01 -9.42 8.81
C ALA A 97 6.54 -9.37 10.25
N PHE A 98 6.88 -10.53 10.81
CA PHE A 98 7.55 -10.66 12.11
C PHE A 98 9.03 -10.32 12.02
#